data_AF-A0A411WNU3-F1
#
_entry.id   AF-A0A411WNU3-F1
#
_cell.length_a   1.000
_cell.length_b   1.000
_cell.length_c   1.000
_cell.angle_alpha   90.00
_cell.angle_beta   90.00
_cell.angle_gamma   90.00
#
_symmetry.space_group_name_H-M   'P 1'
#
loop_
_entity.id
_entity.type
_entity.pdbx_description
1 polymer ?
#
loop_
_entity_poly.entity_id
_entity_poly.type
_entity_poly.pdbx_seq_one_letter_code
_entity_poly.pdbx_strand_id
1 'polypeptide(L)'
;MVPPPFLSKLNQLNPLLAIVPLLFLLFLLPFLHVSALVTILVAVGFLILILAVLHKKKRNIAVLIFVSLSIIWIWQAHFTWQGYFWINARELGSLAHKISSYGKIRSLELGNDGSYQDGDRIVHYDSYRFLNGVRVTHYPDAHNPAASQPEWFIDAYCQQNEISLKLYYELRGELQNLRISGFSLMDNGDISFILWQKGGVPWTINLVYIKDGTHPLDGDTLEKLNAHWYIATYS
;
A
#
# COMPACT_ATOMS: atom_id res chain seq x y z
N MET A 1 51.17 10.11 7.80
CA MET A 1 49.96 10.52 8.55
C MET A 1 49.37 9.29 9.23
N VAL A 2 49.30 9.29 10.55
CA VAL A 2 48.67 8.22 11.32
C VAL A 2 47.16 8.45 11.27
N PRO A 3 46.34 7.49 10.78
CA PRO A 3 44.90 7.68 10.74
C PRO A 3 44.35 7.81 12.18
N PRO A 4 43.32 8.64 12.41
CA PRO A 4 42.71 8.79 13.73
C PRO A 4 42.29 7.43 14.31
N PRO A 5 42.39 7.23 15.63
CA PRO A 5 42.28 5.93 16.30
C PRO A 5 40.93 5.21 16.09
N PHE A 6 39.90 5.92 15.67
CA PHE A 6 38.61 5.34 15.27
C PHE A 6 38.68 4.61 13.92
N LEU A 7 39.42 5.15 12.94
CA LEU A 7 39.58 4.56 11.60
C LEU A 7 40.45 3.29 11.64
N SER A 8 41.40 3.18 12.58
CA SER A 8 42.22 1.98 12.73
C SER A 8 41.42 0.79 13.29
N LYS A 9 40.46 1.02 14.20
CA LYS A 9 39.53 -0.01 14.70
C LYS A 9 38.57 -0.50 13.62
N LEU A 10 38.06 0.38 12.76
CA LEU A 10 37.22 0.03 11.61
C LEU A 10 37.92 -0.88 10.59
N ASN A 11 39.24 -0.73 10.42
CA ASN A 11 40.01 -1.60 9.52
C ASN A 11 40.15 -3.05 10.03
N GLN A 12 40.04 -3.26 11.34
CA GLN A 12 40.07 -4.59 11.95
C GLN A 12 38.72 -5.30 11.92
N LEU A 13 37.61 -4.55 11.87
CA LEU A 13 36.26 -5.10 11.80
C LEU A 13 36.07 -5.99 10.56
N ASN A 14 35.32 -7.07 10.75
CA ASN A 14 34.88 -7.94 9.66
C ASN A 14 33.95 -7.11 8.75
N PRO A 15 34.15 -7.11 7.42
CA PRO A 15 33.29 -6.38 6.48
C PRO A 15 31.80 -6.67 6.68
N LEU A 16 31.45 -7.89 7.10
CA LEU A 16 30.07 -8.27 7.41
C LEU A 16 29.53 -7.47 8.60
N LEU A 17 30.25 -7.40 9.72
CA LEU A 17 29.84 -6.64 10.90
C LEU A 17 29.70 -5.14 10.61
N ALA A 18 30.50 -4.60 9.69
CA ALA A 18 30.45 -3.18 9.33
C ALA A 18 29.17 -2.81 8.56
N ILE A 19 28.57 -3.74 7.81
CA ILE A 19 27.37 -3.47 7.00
C ILE A 19 26.06 -3.86 7.70
N VAL A 20 26.09 -4.67 8.76
CA VAL A 20 24.88 -5.09 9.50
C VAL A 20 24.01 -3.91 9.93
N PRO A 21 24.54 -2.84 10.55
CA PRO A 21 23.70 -1.71 10.99
C PRO A 21 23.01 -1.01 9.82
N LEU A 22 23.69 -0.90 8.67
CA LEU A 22 23.16 -0.27 7.46
C LEU A 22 22.04 -1.11 6.85
N LEU A 23 22.23 -2.43 6.78
CA LEU A 23 21.20 -3.37 6.31
C LEU A 23 19.99 -3.38 7.25
N PHE A 24 20.22 -3.36 8.57
CA PHE A 24 19.14 -3.29 9.56
C PHE A 24 18.32 -2.00 9.42
N LEU A 25 18.98 -0.86 9.26
CA LEU A 25 18.29 0.41 9.01
C LEU A 25 17.49 0.36 7.69
N LEU A 26 18.08 -0.17 6.62
CA LEU A 26 17.40 -0.33 5.34
C LEU A 26 16.19 -1.27 5.45
N PHE A 27 16.30 -2.32 6.27
CA PHE A 27 15.21 -3.26 6.55
C PHE A 27 14.01 -2.58 7.21
N LEU A 28 14.23 -1.58 8.07
CA LEU A 28 13.15 -0.90 8.79
C LEU A 28 12.41 0.15 7.95
N LEU A 29 13.02 0.70 6.90
CA LEU A 29 12.43 1.81 6.14
C LEU A 29 11.03 1.52 5.58
N PRO A 30 10.74 0.35 4.98
CA PRO A 30 9.42 0.08 4.44
C PRO A 30 8.32 0.08 5.53
N PHE A 31 8.63 -0.36 6.76
CA PHE A 31 7.70 -0.32 7.91
C PHE A 31 7.40 1.10 8.38
N LEU A 32 8.25 2.07 8.03
CA LEU A 32 8.01 3.49 8.26
C LEU A 32 7.20 4.13 7.12
N HIS A 33 6.60 3.32 6.24
CA HIS A 33 5.78 3.75 5.10
C HIS A 33 6.53 4.67 4.13
N VAL A 34 7.86 4.53 4.07
CA VAL A 34 8.73 5.28 3.17
C VAL A 34 8.58 4.77 1.73
N SER A 35 8.61 5.67 0.75
CA SER A 35 8.49 5.29 -0.66
C SER A 35 9.71 4.52 -1.17
N ALA A 36 9.51 3.66 -2.17
CA ALA A 36 10.59 2.89 -2.78
C ALA A 36 11.76 3.78 -3.27
N LEU A 37 11.45 4.94 -3.85
CA LEU A 37 12.45 5.91 -4.29
C LEU A 37 13.34 6.38 -3.12
N VAL A 38 12.73 6.74 -1.99
CA VAL A 38 13.49 7.20 -0.82
C VAL A 38 14.32 6.05 -0.24
N THR A 39 13.77 4.84 -0.15
CA THR A 39 14.51 3.63 0.27
C THR A 39 15.74 3.39 -0.63
N ILE A 40 15.59 3.54 -1.95
CA ILE A 40 16.70 3.44 -2.92
C ILE A 40 17.74 4.52 -2.67
N LEU A 41 17.32 5.78 -2.47
CA LEU A 41 18.25 6.89 -2.19
C LEU A 41 19.05 6.67 -0.90
N VAL A 42 18.42 6.16 0.16
CA VAL A 42 19.12 5.80 1.41
C VAL A 42 20.10 4.66 1.17
N ALA A 43 19.71 3.62 0.42
CA ALA A 43 20.62 2.52 0.07
C ALA A 43 21.85 3.02 -0.70
N VAL A 44 21.67 3.95 -1.65
CA VAL A 44 22.78 4.59 -2.38
C VAL A 44 23.67 5.39 -1.42
N GLY A 45 23.10 6.14 -0.48
CA GLY A 45 23.87 6.85 0.56
C GLY A 45 24.71 5.92 1.42
N PHE A 46 24.15 4.79 1.87
CA PHE A 46 24.88 3.76 2.60
C PHE A 46 25.98 3.12 1.75
N LEU A 47 25.75 2.89 0.46
CA LEU A 47 26.76 2.39 -0.45
C LEU A 47 27.96 3.35 -0.55
N ILE A 48 27.71 4.66 -0.66
CA ILE A 48 28.76 5.69 -0.68
C ILE A 48 29.56 5.66 0.64
N LEU A 49 28.89 5.51 1.78
CA LEU A 49 29.55 5.39 3.08
C LEU A 49 30.47 4.16 3.16
N ILE A 50 30.00 3.01 2.69
CA ILE A 50 30.80 1.77 2.61
C ILE A 50 32.04 2.00 1.74
N LEU A 51 31.88 2.65 0.59
CA LEU A 51 32.98 2.94 -0.34
C LEU A 51 34.03 3.88 0.25
N ALA A 52 33.61 4.85 1.05
CA ALA A 52 34.45 5.86 1.68
C ALA A 52 35.20 5.33 2.92
N VAL A 53 34.55 4.50 3.73
CA VAL A 53 35.06 4.08 5.04
C VAL A 53 35.87 2.77 4.98
N LEU A 54 35.50 1.82 4.12
CA LEU A 54 36.13 0.50 4.11
C LEU A 54 37.41 0.43 3.27
N HIS A 55 38.40 -0.29 3.82
CA HIS A 55 39.66 -0.56 3.14
C HIS A 55 39.49 -1.38 1.86
N LYS A 56 40.29 -1.08 0.82
CA LYS A 56 40.20 -1.69 -0.53
C LYS A 56 40.05 -3.23 -0.53
N LYS A 57 40.80 -3.94 0.32
CA LYS A 57 40.77 -5.42 0.37
C LYS A 57 39.43 -6.00 0.85
N LYS A 58 38.72 -5.30 1.76
CA LYS A 58 37.44 -5.74 2.35
C LYS A 58 36.21 -5.10 1.70
N ARG A 59 36.43 -3.97 0.99
CA ARG A 59 35.38 -3.16 0.37
C ARG A 59 34.59 -3.90 -0.69
N ASN A 60 35.24 -4.65 -1.59
CA ASN A 60 34.55 -5.32 -2.69
C ASN A 60 33.53 -6.35 -2.20
N ILE A 61 33.91 -7.13 -1.18
CA ILE A 61 33.02 -8.13 -0.57
C ILE A 61 31.86 -7.44 0.15
N ALA A 62 32.13 -6.39 0.95
CA ALA A 62 31.09 -5.65 1.65
C ALA A 62 30.08 -4.98 0.70
N VAL A 63 30.57 -4.37 -0.37
CA VAL A 63 29.73 -3.76 -1.41
C VAL A 63 28.87 -4.82 -2.09
N LEU A 64 29.46 -5.94 -2.50
CA LEU A 64 28.72 -7.00 -3.18
C LEU A 64 27.60 -7.54 -2.29
N ILE A 65 27.88 -7.87 -1.03
CA ILE A 65 26.87 -8.34 -0.08
C ILE A 65 25.79 -7.27 0.15
N PHE A 66 26.19 -6.02 0.40
CA PHE A 66 25.25 -4.94 0.67
C PHE A 66 24.31 -4.70 -0.52
N VAL A 67 24.85 -4.62 -1.74
CA VAL A 67 24.06 -4.40 -2.96
C VAL A 67 23.10 -5.56 -3.20
N SER A 68 23.59 -6.80 -3.15
CA SER A 68 22.73 -7.98 -3.37
C SER A 68 21.58 -8.04 -2.38
N LEU A 69 21.86 -7.86 -1.09
CA LEU A 69 20.81 -7.90 -0.05
C LEU A 69 19.85 -6.70 -0.16
N SER A 70 20.36 -5.51 -0.47
CA SER A 70 19.53 -4.32 -0.65
C SER A 70 18.56 -4.48 -1.82
N ILE A 71 19.04 -4.98 -2.97
CA ILE A 71 18.20 -5.22 -4.15
C ILE A 71 17.10 -6.23 -3.81
N ILE A 72 17.47 -7.38 -3.22
CA ILE A 72 16.50 -8.42 -2.85
C ILE A 72 15.46 -7.86 -1.89
N TRP A 73 15.89 -7.14 -0.85
CA TRP A 73 14.97 -6.59 0.16
C TRP A 73 14.05 -5.52 -0.42
N ILE A 74 14.59 -4.53 -1.14
CA ILE A 74 13.80 -3.45 -1.75
C ILE A 74 12.78 -4.03 -2.74
N TRP A 75 13.19 -5.02 -3.54
CA TRP A 75 12.30 -5.74 -4.45
C TRP A 75 11.16 -6.41 -3.69
N GLN A 76 11.49 -7.25 -2.69
CA GLN A 76 10.50 -7.95 -1.89
C GLN A 76 9.54 -6.98 -1.20
N ALA A 77 10.05 -5.97 -0.50
CA ALA A 77 9.28 -5.01 0.27
C ALA A 77 8.30 -4.17 -0.58
N HIS A 78 8.74 -3.67 -1.74
CA HIS A 78 7.96 -2.66 -2.48
C HIS A 78 7.31 -3.17 -3.78
N PHE A 79 7.72 -4.33 -4.29
CA PHE A 79 7.32 -4.80 -5.62
C PHE A 79 6.68 -6.19 -5.61
N THR A 80 6.41 -6.76 -4.42
CA THR A 80 5.70 -8.03 -4.28
C THR A 80 4.48 -7.87 -3.38
N TRP A 81 3.44 -8.67 -3.62
CA TRP A 81 2.26 -8.70 -2.76
C TRP A 81 2.56 -9.24 -1.37
N GLN A 82 3.49 -10.21 -1.26
CA GLN A 82 3.96 -10.72 0.02
C GLN A 82 4.60 -9.63 0.88
N GLY A 83 5.50 -8.81 0.29
CA GLY A 83 6.12 -7.71 1.00
C GLY A 83 5.14 -6.59 1.36
N TYR A 84 4.25 -6.23 0.43
CA TYR A 84 3.17 -5.29 0.72
C TYR A 84 2.33 -5.75 1.91
N PHE A 85 1.92 -7.02 1.91
CA PHE A 85 1.16 -7.59 3.02
C PHE A 85 1.95 -7.55 4.34
N TRP A 86 3.22 -7.97 4.36
CA TRP A 86 4.03 -7.94 5.58
C TRP A 86 4.21 -6.55 6.17
N ILE A 87 4.44 -5.55 5.33
CA ILE A 87 4.62 -4.16 5.76
C ILE A 87 3.33 -3.59 6.38
N ASN A 88 2.17 -3.97 5.83
CA ASN A 88 0.87 -3.41 6.20
C ASN A 88 0.00 -4.38 7.02
N ALA A 89 0.54 -5.50 7.50
CA ALA A 89 -0.26 -6.59 8.07
C ALA A 89 -1.11 -6.14 9.26
N ARG A 90 -0.58 -5.22 10.07
CA ARG A 90 -1.26 -4.68 11.24
C ARG A 90 -2.44 -3.79 10.82
N GLU A 91 -2.18 -2.86 9.91
CA GLU A 91 -3.16 -1.90 9.40
C GLU A 91 -4.27 -2.62 8.61
N LEU A 92 -3.90 -3.60 7.79
CA LEU A 92 -4.84 -4.48 7.07
C LEU A 92 -5.73 -5.27 8.04
N GLY A 93 -5.14 -5.86 9.09
CA GLY A 93 -5.91 -6.56 10.13
C GLY A 93 -6.87 -5.64 10.89
N SER A 94 -6.41 -4.43 11.23
CA SER A 94 -7.24 -3.41 11.87
C SER A 94 -8.40 -2.97 10.97
N LEU A 95 -8.12 -2.73 9.69
CA LEU A 95 -9.13 -2.35 8.69
C LEU A 95 -10.16 -3.47 8.50
N ALA A 96 -9.72 -4.72 8.34
CA ALA A 96 -10.61 -5.87 8.23
C ALA A 96 -11.52 -5.99 9.46
N HIS A 97 -10.97 -5.88 10.67
CA HIS A 97 -11.75 -5.91 11.89
C HIS A 97 -12.79 -4.77 11.96
N LYS A 98 -12.40 -3.55 11.56
CA LYS A 98 -13.30 -2.39 11.53
C LYS A 98 -14.46 -2.57 10.54
N ILE A 99 -14.17 -3.08 9.35
CA ILE A 99 -15.18 -3.38 8.33
C ILE A 99 -16.16 -4.44 8.87
N SER A 100 -15.64 -5.57 9.36
CA SER A 100 -16.47 -6.67 9.87
C SER A 100 -17.30 -6.29 11.09
N SER A 101 -16.74 -5.49 12.01
CA SER A 101 -17.44 -5.09 13.25
C SER A 101 -18.53 -4.06 12.99
N TYR A 102 -18.34 -3.15 12.04
CA TYR A 102 -19.33 -2.12 11.74
C TYR A 102 -20.49 -2.64 10.86
N GLY A 103 -20.18 -3.40 9.81
CA GLY A 103 -21.17 -4.12 8.98
C GLY A 103 -22.14 -3.27 8.13
N LYS A 104 -22.37 -1.98 8.44
CA LYS A 104 -23.29 -1.12 7.66
C LYS A 104 -22.71 -0.64 6.33
N ILE A 105 -21.38 -0.55 6.22
CA ILE A 105 -20.69 -0.32 4.94
C ILE A 105 -20.21 -1.68 4.44
N ARG A 106 -20.98 -2.25 3.52
CA ARG A 106 -20.72 -3.53 2.87
C ARG A 106 -19.79 -3.40 1.67
N SER A 107 -19.80 -2.27 0.97
CA SER A 107 -18.79 -2.00 -0.06
C SER A 107 -18.47 -0.51 -0.14
N LEU A 108 -17.21 -0.22 -0.50
CA LEU A 108 -16.73 1.13 -0.72
C LEU A 108 -15.70 1.11 -1.84
N GLU A 109 -15.92 1.90 -2.89
CA GLU A 109 -14.97 2.12 -3.97
C GLU A 109 -14.60 3.59 -4.06
N LEU A 110 -13.31 3.88 -4.00
CA LEU A 110 -12.73 5.21 -3.93
C LEU A 110 -12.69 5.96 -5.26
N GLY A 111 -13.08 5.35 -6.38
CA GLY A 111 -13.03 5.98 -7.70
C GLY A 111 -11.69 6.66 -8.01
N ASN A 112 -11.69 7.61 -8.94
CA ASN A 112 -10.55 8.48 -9.18
C ASN A 112 -11.05 9.91 -9.42
N ASP A 113 -10.55 10.87 -8.65
CA ASP A 113 -10.93 12.27 -8.85
C ASP A 113 -10.08 12.85 -9.98
N GLY A 114 -10.71 13.07 -11.12
CA GLY A 114 -10.17 13.91 -12.17
C GLY A 114 -10.65 15.34 -12.02
N SER A 115 -9.82 16.32 -12.40
CA SER A 115 -10.29 17.69 -12.58
C SER A 115 -9.65 18.34 -13.79
N TYR A 116 -10.41 19.17 -14.50
CA TYR A 116 -9.88 20.10 -15.50
C TYR A 116 -10.44 21.50 -15.27
N GLN A 117 -9.72 22.50 -15.76
CA GLN A 117 -10.15 23.88 -15.69
C GLN A 117 -10.99 24.22 -16.93
N ASP A 118 -12.18 24.76 -16.71
CA ASP A 118 -13.11 25.23 -17.73
C ASP A 118 -13.44 26.72 -17.46
N GLY A 119 -12.66 27.60 -18.09
CA GLY A 119 -12.66 29.03 -17.77
C GLY A 119 -12.26 29.29 -16.31
N ASP A 120 -13.16 29.94 -15.55
CA ASP A 120 -12.97 30.25 -14.13
C ASP A 120 -13.43 29.11 -13.19
N ARG A 121 -13.91 27.99 -13.74
CA ARG A 121 -14.44 26.87 -12.94
C ARG A 121 -13.49 25.67 -12.99
N ILE A 122 -13.35 24.98 -11.86
CA ILE A 122 -12.74 23.65 -11.81
C ILE A 122 -13.87 22.64 -11.97
N VAL A 123 -13.81 21.85 -13.03
CA VAL A 123 -14.77 20.76 -13.28
C VAL A 123 -14.16 19.46 -12.80
N HIS A 124 -14.87 18.76 -11.91
CA HIS A 124 -14.47 17.45 -11.40
C HIS A 124 -15.16 16.34 -12.19
N TYR A 125 -14.38 15.43 -12.77
CA TYR A 125 -14.87 14.26 -13.52
C TYR A 125 -14.49 12.95 -12.83
N ASP A 126 -15.27 11.89 -13.09
CA ASP A 126 -15.16 10.59 -12.40
C ASP A 126 -15.18 10.70 -10.86
N SER A 127 -15.73 11.80 -10.38
CA SER A 127 -15.75 12.25 -9.00
C SER A 127 -16.79 11.54 -8.13
N TYR A 128 -17.33 10.44 -8.64
CA TYR A 128 -18.24 9.58 -7.91
C TYR A 128 -17.50 8.42 -7.25
N ARG A 129 -18.19 7.81 -6.31
CA ARG A 129 -17.78 6.64 -5.52
C ARG A 129 -18.90 5.64 -5.57
N PHE A 130 -18.60 4.40 -5.22
CA PHE A 130 -19.64 3.44 -4.88
C PHE A 130 -19.63 3.20 -3.39
N LEU A 131 -20.79 3.36 -2.75
CA LEU A 131 -21.02 3.05 -1.35
C LEU A 131 -22.19 2.08 -1.29
N ASN A 132 -21.96 0.86 -0.83
CA ASN A 132 -22.93 -0.25 -0.87
C ASN A 132 -23.52 -0.46 -2.28
N GLY A 133 -22.69 -0.31 -3.32
CA GLY A 133 -23.10 -0.42 -4.72
C GLY A 133 -23.86 0.79 -5.27
N VAL A 134 -24.15 1.81 -4.45
CA VAL A 134 -24.83 3.04 -4.89
C VAL A 134 -23.81 4.09 -5.28
N ARG A 135 -24.01 4.74 -6.44
CA ARG A 135 -23.18 5.85 -6.91
C ARG A 135 -23.41 7.09 -6.04
N VAL A 136 -22.40 7.52 -5.30
CA VAL A 136 -22.43 8.70 -4.41
C VAL A 136 -21.35 9.70 -4.79
N THR A 137 -21.55 10.98 -4.49
CA THR A 137 -20.55 12.05 -4.72
C THR A 137 -20.40 12.98 -3.52
N HIS A 138 -19.25 13.62 -3.41
CA HIS A 138 -19.03 14.73 -2.47
C HIS A 138 -19.13 16.11 -3.13
N TYR A 139 -19.29 16.16 -4.46
CA TYR A 139 -19.39 17.42 -5.21
C TYR A 139 -20.86 17.73 -5.52
N PRO A 140 -21.45 18.74 -4.85
CA PRO A 140 -22.83 19.17 -5.10
C PRO A 140 -23.03 19.83 -6.46
N ASP A 141 -21.99 20.48 -6.97
CA ASP A 141 -22.04 21.17 -8.25
C ASP A 141 -21.81 20.16 -9.38
N ALA A 142 -22.81 20.05 -10.24
CA ALA A 142 -22.88 19.06 -11.30
C ALA A 142 -21.64 19.08 -12.19
N HIS A 143 -21.06 17.89 -12.38
CA HIS A 143 -20.35 17.51 -13.60
C HIS A 143 -21.19 17.95 -14.81
N ASN A 144 -20.59 18.28 -15.96
CA ASN A 144 -21.28 18.73 -17.18
C ASN A 144 -22.79 18.35 -17.23
N PRO A 145 -23.75 19.29 -17.35
CA PRO A 145 -25.19 18.99 -17.24
C PRO A 145 -25.70 17.92 -18.23
N ALA A 146 -24.91 17.56 -19.25
CA ALA A 146 -25.19 16.45 -20.16
C ALA A 146 -24.71 15.07 -19.67
N ALA A 147 -23.92 14.98 -18.58
CA ALA A 147 -23.42 13.75 -17.99
C ALA A 147 -24.42 13.17 -16.98
N SER A 148 -24.48 11.83 -16.90
CA SER A 148 -25.24 11.12 -15.87
C SER A 148 -24.75 11.54 -14.48
N GLN A 149 -25.62 12.23 -13.74
CA GLN A 149 -25.29 12.72 -12.40
C GLN A 149 -25.37 11.61 -11.36
N PRO A 150 -24.52 11.63 -10.32
CA PRO A 150 -24.71 10.80 -9.14
C PRO A 150 -26.08 11.07 -8.52
N GLU A 151 -26.82 10.01 -8.19
CA GLU A 151 -28.16 10.15 -7.60
C GLU A 151 -28.13 10.66 -6.15
N TRP A 152 -26.98 10.55 -5.48
CA TRP A 152 -26.84 10.78 -4.05
C TRP A 152 -25.59 11.56 -3.65
N PHE A 153 -25.77 12.51 -2.73
CA PHE A 153 -24.66 13.10 -1.97
C PHE A 153 -24.30 12.20 -0.79
N ILE A 154 -23.01 12.07 -0.50
CA ILE A 154 -22.50 11.18 0.56
C ILE A 154 -23.20 11.45 1.89
N ASP A 155 -23.31 12.71 2.30
CA ASP A 155 -23.90 13.08 3.59
C ASP A 155 -25.38 12.66 3.68
N ALA A 156 -26.15 12.95 2.63
CA ALA A 156 -27.57 12.61 2.54
C ALA A 156 -27.78 11.09 2.51
N TYR A 157 -26.98 10.38 1.71
CA TYR A 157 -27.02 8.92 1.65
C TYR A 157 -26.67 8.29 2.99
N CYS A 158 -25.62 8.79 3.65
CA CYS A 158 -25.20 8.28 4.95
C CYS A 158 -26.28 8.52 6.00
N GLN A 159 -26.88 9.70 6.02
CA GLN A 159 -27.97 10.02 6.95
C GLN A 159 -29.18 9.10 6.74
N GLN A 160 -29.61 8.91 5.50
CA GLN A 160 -30.79 8.09 5.19
C GLN A 160 -30.59 6.61 5.50
N ASN A 161 -29.36 6.10 5.33
CA ASN A 161 -29.03 4.69 5.56
C ASN A 161 -28.41 4.45 6.95
N GLU A 162 -28.49 5.44 7.84
CA GLU A 162 -27.92 5.39 9.19
C GLU A 162 -26.45 4.98 9.22
N ILE A 163 -25.69 5.41 8.22
CA ILE A 163 -24.25 5.21 8.13
C ILE A 163 -23.57 6.39 8.84
N SER A 164 -22.67 6.10 9.78
CA SER A 164 -21.80 7.09 10.40
C SER A 164 -20.90 7.74 9.35
N LEU A 165 -21.11 9.03 9.11
CA LEU A 165 -20.28 9.84 8.22
C LEU A 165 -18.81 9.86 8.69
N LYS A 166 -18.58 9.91 10.01
CA LYS A 166 -17.24 9.82 10.61
C LYS A 166 -16.56 8.52 10.18
N LEU A 167 -17.26 7.39 10.31
CA LEU A 167 -16.68 6.09 10.00
C LEU A 167 -16.47 5.89 8.49
N TYR A 168 -17.35 6.45 7.65
CA TYR A 168 -17.15 6.50 6.21
C TYR A 168 -15.82 7.20 5.85
N TYR A 169 -15.58 8.40 6.39
CA TYR A 169 -14.34 9.13 6.11
C TYR A 169 -13.09 8.45 6.70
N GLU A 170 -13.24 7.79 7.86
CA GLU A 170 -12.17 7.02 8.47
C GLU A 170 -11.76 5.83 7.61
N LEU A 171 -12.73 5.02 7.15
CA LEU A 171 -12.47 3.91 6.22
C LEU A 171 -11.87 4.40 4.90
N ARG A 172 -12.39 5.50 4.35
CA ARG A 172 -11.81 6.13 3.15
C ARG A 172 -10.34 6.50 3.35
N GLY A 173 -10.02 7.14 4.47
CA GLY A 173 -8.64 7.52 4.80
C GLY A 173 -7.71 6.32 4.94
N GLU A 174 -8.16 5.25 5.60
CA GLU A 174 -7.39 4.02 5.74
C GLU A 174 -7.13 3.32 4.39
N LEU A 175 -8.14 3.23 3.53
CA LEU A 175 -7.98 2.70 2.17
C LEU A 175 -6.98 3.52 1.35
N GLN A 176 -7.04 4.85 1.43
CA GLN A 176 -6.09 5.74 0.73
C GLN A 176 -4.66 5.55 1.23
N ASN A 177 -4.47 5.49 2.55
CA ASN A 177 -3.14 5.28 3.16
C ASN A 177 -2.54 3.94 2.74
N LEU A 178 -3.37 2.89 2.70
CA LEU A 178 -2.97 1.55 2.28
C LEU A 178 -2.85 1.40 0.76
N ARG A 179 -3.24 2.41 -0.03
CA ARG A 179 -3.34 2.32 -1.49
C ARG A 179 -4.20 1.13 -1.92
N ILE A 180 -5.40 1.07 -1.36
CA ILE A 180 -6.48 0.16 -1.72
C ILE A 180 -7.58 1.00 -2.37
N SER A 181 -8.09 0.57 -3.53
CA SER A 181 -9.10 1.33 -4.29
C SER A 181 -10.51 1.06 -3.80
N GLY A 182 -10.74 -0.04 -3.10
CA GLY A 182 -12.02 -0.30 -2.47
C GLY A 182 -12.07 -1.64 -1.73
N PHE A 183 -13.25 -1.96 -1.20
CA PHE A 183 -13.51 -3.28 -0.63
C PHE A 183 -14.96 -3.73 -0.80
N SER A 184 -15.19 -5.03 -0.63
CA SER A 184 -16.51 -5.65 -0.48
C SER A 184 -16.51 -6.68 0.65
N LEU A 185 -17.48 -6.58 1.55
CA LEU A 185 -17.78 -7.49 2.66
C LEU A 185 -18.89 -8.46 2.25
N MET A 186 -18.51 -9.73 2.12
CA MET A 186 -19.38 -10.84 1.74
C MET A 186 -20.26 -11.30 2.92
N ASP A 187 -21.34 -12.03 2.63
CA ASP A 187 -22.28 -12.52 3.65
C ASP A 187 -21.64 -13.49 4.65
N ASN A 188 -20.63 -14.26 4.20
CA ASN A 188 -19.84 -15.15 5.05
C ASN A 188 -18.83 -14.40 5.94
N GLY A 189 -18.70 -13.07 5.77
CA GLY A 189 -17.77 -12.23 6.51
C GLY A 189 -16.38 -12.11 5.89
N ASP A 190 -16.15 -12.71 4.72
CA ASP A 190 -14.93 -12.50 3.94
C ASP A 190 -14.89 -11.08 3.37
N ILE A 191 -13.69 -10.57 3.19
CA ILE A 191 -13.47 -9.22 2.65
C ILE A 191 -12.56 -9.31 1.44
N SER A 192 -13.02 -8.78 0.32
CA SER A 192 -12.21 -8.57 -0.88
C SER A 192 -11.80 -7.12 -0.96
N PHE A 193 -10.51 -6.83 -0.84
CA PHE A 193 -9.92 -5.51 -1.04
C PHE A 193 -9.41 -5.39 -2.48
N ILE A 194 -9.85 -4.34 -3.19
CA ILE A 194 -9.42 -4.07 -4.55
C ILE A 194 -8.09 -3.30 -4.48
N LEU A 195 -7.01 -3.86 -4.99
CA LEU A 195 -5.71 -3.20 -4.99
C LEU A 195 -5.64 -2.18 -6.13
N TRP A 196 -4.94 -1.06 -5.93
CA TRP A 196 -4.82 -0.04 -6.98
C TRP A 196 -4.12 -0.62 -8.21
N GLN A 197 -4.79 -0.48 -9.36
CA GLN A 197 -4.25 -0.91 -10.64
C GLN A 197 -3.78 0.29 -11.46
N LYS A 198 -2.72 0.08 -12.24
CA LYS A 198 -2.43 1.00 -13.35
C LYS A 198 -3.49 0.77 -14.42
N GLY A 199 -4.10 1.83 -14.93
CA GLY A 199 -5.11 1.73 -15.99
C GLY A 199 -4.58 0.98 -17.21
N GLY A 200 -5.48 0.25 -17.90
CA GLY A 200 -5.17 -0.53 -19.09
C GLY A 200 -4.85 -2.02 -18.84
N VAL A 201 -4.99 -2.49 -17.61
CA VAL A 201 -4.87 -3.92 -17.26
C VAL A 201 -6.27 -4.55 -17.23
N PRO A 202 -6.53 -5.65 -17.96
CA PRO A 202 -7.88 -6.23 -18.06
C PRO A 202 -8.29 -7.09 -16.85
N TRP A 203 -7.33 -7.56 -16.05
CA TRP A 203 -7.59 -8.38 -14.86
C TRP A 203 -7.58 -7.54 -13.58
N THR A 204 -8.41 -7.90 -12.60
CA THR A 204 -8.44 -7.27 -11.27
C THR A 204 -7.58 -8.07 -10.27
N ILE A 205 -6.80 -7.39 -9.43
CA ILE A 205 -6.03 -8.02 -8.36
C ILE A 205 -6.63 -7.62 -7.02
N ASN A 206 -7.10 -8.61 -6.27
CA ASN A 206 -7.70 -8.39 -4.96
C ASN A 206 -6.87 -9.06 -3.87
N LEU A 207 -6.76 -8.37 -2.74
CA LEU A 207 -6.32 -8.95 -1.48
C LEU A 207 -7.56 -9.43 -0.74
N VAL A 208 -7.63 -10.74 -0.45
CA VAL A 208 -8.80 -11.37 0.16
C VAL A 208 -8.47 -11.79 1.58
N TYR A 209 -9.32 -11.36 2.52
CA TYR A 209 -9.35 -11.83 3.90
C TYR A 209 -10.47 -12.88 4.04
N ILE A 210 -10.10 -14.12 4.35
CA ILE A 210 -11.03 -15.22 4.59
C ILE A 210 -11.23 -15.39 6.10
N LYS A 211 -12.41 -15.03 6.59
CA LYS A 211 -12.71 -14.94 8.03
C LYS A 211 -12.52 -16.26 8.75
N ASP A 212 -13.10 -17.33 8.21
CA ASP A 212 -13.08 -18.65 8.86
C ASP A 212 -11.78 -19.42 8.57
N GLY A 213 -10.90 -18.88 7.73
CA GLY A 213 -9.61 -19.47 7.37
C GLY A 213 -9.70 -20.75 6.54
N THR A 214 -10.92 -21.24 6.30
CA THR A 214 -11.24 -22.33 5.38
C THR A 214 -11.34 -21.75 3.98
N HIS A 215 -10.49 -22.15 3.03
CA HIS A 215 -10.53 -21.70 1.64
C HIS A 215 -11.94 -21.78 1.03
N PRO A 216 -12.41 -20.73 0.33
CA PRO A 216 -13.26 -20.99 -0.84
C PRO A 216 -13.25 -19.83 -1.85
N LEU A 217 -12.51 -19.94 -2.96
CA LEU A 217 -12.91 -19.25 -4.19
C LEU A 217 -12.65 -20.24 -5.33
N ASP A 218 -13.71 -20.84 -5.85
CA ASP A 218 -13.66 -21.58 -7.11
C ASP A 218 -13.50 -20.55 -8.23
N GLY A 219 -12.38 -20.62 -8.96
CA GLY A 219 -12.05 -19.71 -10.07
C GLY A 219 -10.82 -18.83 -9.80
N ASP A 220 -9.82 -18.98 -10.67
CA ASP A 220 -8.54 -18.27 -10.82
C ASP A 220 -7.61 -18.04 -9.60
N THR A 221 -6.32 -17.91 -9.92
CA THR A 221 -5.14 -18.11 -9.05
C THR A 221 -5.23 -17.43 -7.67
N LEU A 222 -5.27 -18.25 -6.62
CA LEU A 222 -5.14 -17.83 -5.22
C LEU A 222 -3.71 -18.07 -4.72
N GLU A 223 -2.98 -16.99 -4.44
CA GLU A 223 -1.68 -17.06 -3.75
C GLU A 223 -1.88 -16.81 -2.26
N LYS A 224 -1.47 -17.75 -1.41
CA LYS A 224 -1.58 -17.61 0.06
C LYS A 224 -0.45 -16.73 0.60
N LEU A 225 -0.83 -15.67 1.32
CA LEU A 225 0.11 -14.74 1.97
C LEU A 225 0.32 -15.04 3.46
N ASN A 226 -0.76 -15.45 4.16
CA ASN A 226 -0.76 -15.80 5.59
C ASN A 226 -1.98 -16.67 5.95
N ALA A 227 -2.12 -17.09 7.21
CA ALA A 227 -3.39 -17.54 7.76
C ALA A 227 -4.43 -16.44 7.51
N HIS A 228 -5.49 -16.75 6.75
CA HIS A 228 -6.58 -15.85 6.35
C HIS A 228 -6.34 -14.87 5.19
N TRP A 229 -5.11 -14.70 4.69
CA TRP A 229 -4.83 -13.68 3.66
C TRP A 229 -4.34 -14.27 2.34
N TYR A 230 -4.94 -13.83 1.25
CA TYR A 230 -4.72 -14.36 -0.10
C TYR A 230 -4.71 -13.25 -1.15
N ILE A 231 -3.98 -13.47 -2.25
CA ILE A 231 -4.14 -12.68 -3.48
C ILE A 231 -4.97 -13.48 -4.46
N ALA A 232 -6.04 -12.87 -4.95
CA ALA A 232 -6.86 -13.39 -6.04
C ALA A 232 -6.66 -12.52 -7.28
N THR A 233 -6.46 -13.16 -8.43
CA THR A 233 -6.39 -12.47 -9.73
C THR A 233 -7.58 -12.91 -10.57
N TYR A 234 -8.47 -11.97 -10.90
CA TYR A 234 -9.68 -12.21 -11.68
C TYR A 234 -9.47 -11.74 -13.11
N SER A 235 -9.71 -12.62 -14.09
CA SER A 235 -9.63 -12.33 -15.52
C SER A 235 -10.93 -11.77 -16.11
#